data_AF-A0A1H9MPR0-F1
#
_entry.id   AF-A0A1H9MPR0-F1
#
_cell.length_a   1.000
_cell.length_b   1.000
_cell.length_c   1.000
_cell.angle_alpha   90.00
_cell.angle_beta   90.00
_cell.angle_gamma   90.00
#
_symmetry.space_group_name_H-M   'P 1'
#
loop_
_entity.id
_entity.type
_entity.pdbx_description
1 polymer ?
#
loop_
_entity_poly.entity_id
_entity_poly.type
_entity_poly.pdbx_seq_one_letter_code
_entity_poly.pdbx_strand_id
1 'polypeptide(L)' 'MTEHHQQPDLEPDQDVPPGAPETGDARVDAALGGVAGLDDVDVDEHAERLGAAHAALQEVLRQPADPQP' A
#
# COMPACT_ATOMS: atom_id res chain seq x y z
N MET A 1 40.62 -9.58 -0.99
CA MET A 1 40.18 -8.36 -1.70
C MET A 1 38.71 -8.61 -2.00
N THR A 2 37.84 -7.89 -1.32
CA THR A 2 36.41 -8.22 -1.18
C THR A 2 35.63 -7.65 -2.35
N GLU A 3 34.82 -8.49 -3.01
CA GLU A 3 33.96 -8.10 -4.13
C GLU A 3 32.91 -7.07 -3.68
N HIS A 4 32.89 -5.92 -4.35
CA HIS A 4 31.89 -4.88 -4.16
C HIS A 4 30.63 -5.28 -4.95
N HIS A 5 29.62 -5.79 -4.24
CA HIS A 5 28.28 -6.00 -4.78
C HIS A 5 27.71 -4.64 -5.22
N GLN A 6 27.61 -4.42 -6.53
CA GLN A 6 26.88 -3.29 -7.10
C GLN A 6 25.40 -3.43 -6.71
N GLN A 7 24.93 -2.58 -5.80
CA GLN A 7 23.50 -2.38 -5.63
C GLN A 7 23.02 -1.60 -6.87
N PRO A 8 22.00 -2.08 -7.60
CA PRO A 8 21.43 -1.32 -8.71
C PRO A 8 20.82 -0.03 -8.15
N ASP A 9 21.14 1.08 -8.82
CA ASP A 9 20.59 2.41 -8.60
C ASP A 9 19.07 2.35 -8.81
N LEU A 10 18.31 2.29 -7.72
CA LEU A 10 16.86 2.48 -7.77
C LEU A 10 16.63 3.99 -7.91
N GLU A 11 16.48 4.46 -9.15
CA GLU A 11 15.98 5.80 -9.43
C GLU A 11 14.54 5.91 -8.89
N PRO A 12 14.27 6.69 -7.83
CA PRO A 12 12.91 6.88 -7.35
C PRO A 12 12.35 8.13 -8.03
N ASP A 13 11.96 8.00 -9.30
CA ASP A 13 11.22 9.07 -9.99
C ASP A 13 10.02 8.46 -10.71
N GLN A 14 9.11 7.93 -9.88
CA GLN A 14 7.74 7.74 -10.29
C GLN A 14 6.96 8.77 -9.51
N ASP A 15 6.61 9.86 -10.20
CA ASP A 15 5.59 10.83 -9.83
C ASP A 15 4.26 10.07 -9.68
N VAL A 16 4.12 9.34 -8.56
CA VAL A 16 2.88 8.68 -8.20
C VAL A 16 1.98 9.81 -7.72
N PRO A 17 0.88 10.11 -8.44
CA PRO A 17 -0.02 11.17 -8.03
C PRO A 17 -0.45 10.93 -6.58
N PRO A 18 -0.51 11.97 -5.72
CA PRO A 18 -0.90 11.82 -4.33
C PRO A 18 -2.35 11.33 -4.28
N GLY A 19 -2.52 10.02 -4.11
CA GLY A 19 -3.80 9.33 -4.16
C GLY A 19 -3.62 7.83 -3.94
N ALA A 20 -4.59 7.20 -3.28
CA ALA A 20 -4.59 5.74 -3.14
C ALA A 20 -4.69 5.08 -4.52
N PRO A 21 -3.98 3.96 -4.78
CA PRO A 21 -4.08 3.27 -6.06
C PRO A 21 -5.51 2.74 -6.25
N GLU A 22 -6.11 3.05 -7.41
CA GLU A 22 -7.40 2.49 -7.83
C GLU A 22 -7.17 1.12 -8.48
N THR A 23 -7.75 0.09 -7.89
CA THR A 23 -7.61 -1.32 -8.28
C THR A 23 -8.84 -1.86 -9.00
N GLY A 24 -9.97 -1.14 -8.91
CA GLY A 24 -11.25 -1.56 -9.50
C GLY A 24 -12.04 -2.55 -8.64
N ASP A 25 -11.49 -2.99 -7.51
CA ASP A 25 -12.26 -3.67 -6.46
C ASP A 25 -12.56 -2.66 -5.34
N ALA A 26 -13.83 -2.29 -5.20
CA ALA A 26 -14.27 -1.29 -4.24
C ALA A 26 -13.86 -1.60 -2.79
N ARG A 27 -13.66 -2.87 -2.43
CA ARG A 27 -13.20 -3.25 -1.08
C ARG A 27 -11.70 -3.04 -0.91
N VAL A 28 -10.92 -3.30 -1.96
CA VAL A 28 -9.48 -3.03 -1.98
C VAL A 28 -9.25 -1.52 -1.99
N ASP A 29 -9.99 -0.78 -2.81
CA ASP A 29 -9.90 0.69 -2.90
C ASP A 29 -10.29 1.35 -1.58
N ALA A 30 -11.32 0.85 -0.89
CA ALA A 30 -11.70 1.31 0.45
C ALA A 30 -10.62 1.04 1.50
N ALA A 31 -9.95 -0.12 1.44
CA ALA A 31 -8.84 -0.43 2.34
C ALA A 31 -7.61 0.47 2.08
N LEU A 32 -7.34 0.79 0.82
CA LEU A 32 -6.24 1.67 0.41
C LEU A 32 -6.53 3.15 0.65
N GLY A 33 -7.80 3.56 0.68
CA GLY A 33 -8.18 4.94 1.05
C GLY A 33 -7.65 5.36 2.44
N GLY A 34 -7.50 4.40 3.36
CA GLY A 34 -6.94 4.65 4.69
C GLY A 34 -5.45 5.03 4.70
N VAL A 35 -4.69 4.68 3.64
CA VAL A 35 -3.25 4.96 3.51
C VAL A 35 -2.92 6.24 2.74
N ALA A 36 -3.93 6.97 2.24
CA ALA A 36 -3.69 8.25 1.60
C ALA A 36 -3.23 9.32 2.62
N GLY A 37 -2.15 10.03 2.30
CA GLY A 37 -1.59 11.11 3.13
C GLY A 37 -0.96 10.63 4.44
N LEU A 38 -0.40 9.42 4.47
CA LEU A 38 0.33 8.91 5.64
C LEU A 38 1.66 9.65 5.89
N ASP A 39 2.18 10.34 4.88
CA ASP A 39 3.38 11.16 4.94
C ASP A 39 3.17 12.48 5.71
N ASP A 40 1.93 12.92 5.89
CA ASP A 40 1.56 14.16 6.59
C ASP A 40 1.11 13.95 8.06
N VAL A 41 1.10 12.70 8.57
CA VAL A 41 0.65 12.38 9.94
C VAL A 41 1.79 11.91 10.84
N ASP A 42 1.60 12.06 12.15
CA ASP A 42 2.55 11.58 13.16
C ASP A 42 2.74 10.05 13.10
N VAL A 43 3.92 9.58 13.52
CA VAL A 43 4.35 8.17 13.40
C VAL A 43 3.38 7.19 14.05
N ASP A 44 2.82 7.53 15.21
CA ASP A 44 1.87 6.68 15.91
C ASP A 44 0.56 6.52 15.11
N GLU A 45 0.00 7.64 14.62
CA GLU A 45 -1.20 7.64 13.77
C GLU A 45 -0.93 6.93 12.42
N HIS A 46 0.26 7.13 11.85
CA HIS A 46 0.71 6.44 10.64
C HIS A 46 0.65 4.93 10.85
N ALA A 47 1.23 4.43 11.94
CA ALA A 47 1.29 3.00 12.24
C ALA A 47 -0.12 2.41 12.44
N GLU A 48 -1.02 3.13 13.12
CA GLU A 48 -2.40 2.70 13.32
C GLU A 48 -3.16 2.62 11.98
N ARG A 49 -3.07 3.65 11.15
CA ARG A 49 -3.75 3.72 9.85
C ARG A 49 -3.22 2.67 8.88
N LEU A 50 -1.91 2.47 8.84
CA LEU A 50 -1.27 1.42 8.02
C LEU A 50 -1.70 0.01 8.49
N GLY A 51 -1.75 -0.21 9.81
CA GLY A 51 -2.21 -1.46 10.40
C GLY A 51 -3.66 -1.78 10.05
N ALA A 52 -4.54 -0.77 10.10
CA ALA A 52 -5.95 -0.91 9.74
C ALA A 52 -6.14 -1.26 8.26
N ALA A 53 -5.44 -0.56 7.36
CA ALA A 53 -5.49 -0.84 5.92
C ALA A 53 -4.99 -2.25 5.59
N HIS A 54 -3.89 -2.67 6.22
CA HIS A 54 -3.35 -4.02 6.07
C HIS A 54 -4.33 -5.10 6.57
N ALA A 55 -4.98 -4.88 7.73
CA ALA A 55 -5.99 -5.80 8.24
C ALA A 55 -7.19 -5.94 7.30
N ALA A 56 -7.68 -4.82 6.75
CA ALA A 56 -8.78 -4.82 5.78
C ALA A 56 -8.40 -5.55 4.48
N LEU A 57 -7.20 -5.32 3.95
CA LEU A 57 -6.69 -6.06 2.78
C LEU A 57 -6.57 -7.56 3.07
N GLN A 58 -6.10 -7.95 4.25
CA GLN A 58 -6.04 -9.37 4.63
C GLN A 58 -7.43 -10.01 4.67
N GLU A 59 -8.46 -9.28 5.12
CA GLU A 59 -9.84 -9.77 5.11
C GLU A 59 -10.35 -9.98 3.69
N VAL A 60 -10.17 -8.98 2.81
CA VAL A 60 -10.56 -9.06 1.40
C VAL A 60 -9.85 -10.20 0.67
N LEU A 61 -8.56 -10.41 0.94
CA LEU A 61 -7.77 -11.45 0.28
C LEU A 61 -8.01 -12.87 0.86
N ARG A 62 -8.43 -12.99 2.12
CA ARG A 62 -8.83 -14.27 2.72
C ARG A 62 -10.22 -14.71 2.29
N GLN A 63 -11.09 -13.75 1.95
CA GLN A 63 -12.41 -13.99 1.38
C GLN A 63 -12.48 -13.32 0.00
N PRO A 64 -11.76 -13.86 -1.01
CA PRO A 64 -11.96 -13.40 -2.37
C PRO A 64 -13.46 -13.52 -2.62
N ALA A 65 -14.10 -12.44 -3.08
CA ALA A 65 -15.50 -12.52 -3.42
C ALA A 65 -15.64 -13.68 -4.42
N ASP A 66 -16.66 -14.51 -4.23
CA ASP A 66 -17.01 -15.54 -5.20
C ASP A 66 -16.93 -14.92 -6.60
N PRO A 67 -16.28 -15.60 -7.58
CA PRO A 67 -16.20 -15.07 -8.94
C PRO A 67 -17.61 -14.70 -9.39
N GLN A 68 -17.80 -13.41 -9.69
CA GLN A 68 -19.08 -12.85 -10.06
C GLN A 68 -19.65 -13.64 -11.26
N PRO A 69 -20.90 -14.11 -11.24
CA PRO A 69 -21.47 -14.96 -12.28
C PRO A 69 -21.63 -14.28 -13.63
#